data_AF-A0A534G8D5-F1
#
_entry.id   AF-A0A534G8D5-F1
#
_cell.length_a   1.000
_cell.length_b   1.000
_cell.length_c   1.000
_cell.angle_alpha   90.00
_cell.angle_beta   90.00
_cell.angle_gamma   90.00
#
_symmetry.space_group_name_H-M   'P 1'
#
loop_
_entity.id
_entity.type
_entity.pdbx_description
1 polymer ?
#
loop_
_entity_poly.entity_id
_entity_poly.type
_entity_poly.pdbx_seq_one_letter_code
_entity_poly.pdbx_strand_id
1 'polypeptide(L)'
;SPAETRRAAEELHAAGLANFNLDLMYALPGQDVPAARLDLAGALELQPAHVSHYQLTIEPGTVFAARRPPLPDEDAAAAMLDACAALLGEAGFAQYEVSAYARPGRQCRHNLNYWRFGDYLGVGAGAHGKLTFPHAGQIVRTLQPREPRRYLASSGAELVRRAVPESELPFEFMLNALRLKGGFDAALFPARTGLDWQAIASPIDRLLRRGMLWRTAGRCRPSAQGLRFLNEMLLEFIPETAELPGPSALSTAASGEPGLRRRPLFTGSGSAIGE
;
A
#
# COMPACT_ATOMS: atom_id res chain seq x y z
N SER A 1 -17.33 7.75 -15.60
CA SER A 1 -18.34 8.58 -14.92
C SER A 1 -19.15 7.71 -13.95
N PRO A 2 -19.86 8.28 -12.96
CA PRO A 2 -20.69 7.48 -12.06
C PRO A 2 -21.70 6.60 -12.81
N ALA A 3 -22.32 7.10 -13.88
CA ALA A 3 -23.28 6.32 -14.69
C ALA A 3 -22.65 5.12 -15.39
N GLU A 4 -21.43 5.27 -15.91
CA GLU A 4 -20.68 4.15 -16.52
C GLU A 4 -20.27 3.11 -15.46
N THR A 5 -19.88 3.55 -14.26
CA THR A 5 -19.55 2.64 -13.15
C THR A 5 -20.76 1.80 -12.74
N ARG A 6 -21.94 2.40 -12.61
CA ARG A 6 -23.17 1.65 -12.29
C ARG A 6 -23.50 0.62 -13.37
N ARG A 7 -23.44 1.03 -14.64
CA ARG A 7 -23.68 0.13 -15.78
C ARG A 7 -22.70 -1.04 -15.81
N ALA A 8 -21.41 -0.78 -15.60
CA ALA A 8 -20.41 -1.84 -15.54
C ALA A 8 -20.68 -2.84 -14.39
N ALA A 9 -21.13 -2.35 -13.22
CA ALA A 9 -21.53 -3.23 -12.13
C ALA A 9 -22.77 -4.07 -12.49
N GLU A 10 -23.78 -3.47 -13.12
CA GLU A 10 -24.97 -4.19 -13.62
C GLU A 10 -24.58 -5.29 -14.62
N GLU A 11 -23.67 -4.99 -15.57
CA GLU A 11 -23.15 -5.95 -16.54
C GLU A 11 -22.39 -7.11 -15.88
N LEU A 12 -21.57 -6.83 -14.85
CA LEU A 12 -20.88 -7.86 -14.08
C LEU A 12 -21.88 -8.79 -13.37
N HIS A 13 -22.91 -8.22 -12.73
CA HIS A 13 -23.95 -9.01 -12.06
C HIS A 13 -24.77 -9.84 -13.05
N ALA A 14 -25.16 -9.27 -14.18
CA ALA A 14 -25.86 -9.98 -15.25
C ALA A 14 -25.03 -11.16 -15.81
N ALA A 15 -23.70 -11.03 -15.81
CA ALA A 15 -22.76 -12.08 -16.18
C ALA A 15 -22.48 -13.11 -15.05
N GLY A 16 -23.11 -12.97 -13.87
CA GLY A 16 -22.86 -13.84 -12.71
C GLY A 16 -21.55 -13.58 -11.97
N LEU A 17 -20.86 -12.47 -12.26
CA LEU A 17 -19.58 -12.08 -11.68
C LEU A 17 -19.78 -11.21 -10.43
N ALA A 18 -20.24 -11.82 -9.34
CA ALA A 18 -20.52 -11.11 -8.08
C ALA A 18 -19.27 -10.80 -7.23
N ASN A 19 -18.09 -11.28 -7.62
CA ASN A 19 -16.84 -11.08 -6.87
C ASN A 19 -15.92 -10.05 -7.55
N PHE A 20 -16.32 -8.79 -7.50
CA PHE A 20 -15.53 -7.69 -8.04
C PHE A 20 -15.15 -6.67 -6.96
N ASN A 21 -14.13 -5.87 -7.31
CA ASN A 21 -13.64 -4.76 -6.51
C ASN A 21 -14.17 -3.43 -7.05
N LEU A 22 -14.47 -2.49 -6.16
CA LEU A 22 -14.62 -1.08 -6.50
C LEU A 22 -13.51 -0.25 -5.85
N ASP A 23 -12.81 0.53 -6.66
CA ASP A 23 -11.82 1.51 -6.21
C ASP A 23 -12.50 2.84 -5.97
N LEU A 24 -12.39 3.35 -4.74
CA LEU A 24 -13.00 4.60 -4.31
C LEU A 24 -11.96 5.48 -3.61
N MET A 25 -11.94 6.75 -3.97
CA MET A 25 -11.07 7.75 -3.33
C MET A 25 -11.89 8.65 -2.39
N TYR A 26 -11.29 9.03 -1.27
CA TYR A 26 -11.81 10.05 -0.35
C TYR A 26 -10.81 11.20 -0.18
N ALA A 27 -11.21 12.23 0.59
CA ALA A 27 -10.50 13.50 0.72
C ALA A 27 -10.30 14.20 -0.63
N LEU A 28 -11.33 14.17 -1.48
CA LEU A 28 -11.36 14.89 -2.74
C LEU A 28 -11.48 16.42 -2.49
N PRO A 29 -11.09 17.28 -3.45
CA PRO A 29 -11.26 18.72 -3.32
C PRO A 29 -12.71 19.11 -2.99
N GLY A 30 -12.90 19.79 -1.85
CA GLY A 30 -14.21 20.23 -1.36
C GLY A 30 -15.10 19.13 -0.76
N GLN A 31 -14.60 17.90 -0.61
CA GLN A 31 -15.34 16.81 0.04
C GLN A 31 -15.31 16.99 1.56
N ASP A 32 -16.46 16.77 2.20
CA ASP A 32 -16.61 16.68 3.65
C ASP A 32 -16.98 15.25 4.09
N VAL A 33 -17.14 15.03 5.40
CA VAL A 33 -17.49 13.70 5.95
C VAL A 33 -18.84 13.18 5.41
N PRO A 34 -19.94 13.96 5.42
CA PRO A 34 -21.19 13.54 4.81
C PRO A 34 -21.05 13.13 3.33
N ALA A 35 -20.33 13.91 2.52
CA ALA A 35 -20.11 13.60 1.10
C ALA A 35 -19.32 12.30 0.91
N ALA A 36 -18.24 12.09 1.67
CA ALA A 36 -17.46 10.85 1.61
C ALA A 36 -18.31 9.62 1.96
N ARG A 37 -19.18 9.72 2.98
CA ARG A 37 -20.12 8.65 3.34
C ARG A 37 -21.15 8.40 2.25
N LEU A 38 -21.66 9.45 1.60
CA LEU A 38 -22.61 9.33 0.51
C LEU A 38 -22.00 8.62 -0.70
N ASP A 39 -20.77 8.98 -1.07
CA ASP A 39 -20.03 8.32 -2.15
C ASP A 39 -19.83 6.83 -1.87
N LEU A 40 -19.43 6.49 -0.64
CA LEU A 40 -19.27 5.10 -0.21
C LEU A 40 -20.59 4.34 -0.17
N ALA A 41 -21.67 4.93 0.32
CA ALA A 41 -23.00 4.31 0.33
C ALA A 41 -23.45 3.98 -1.10
N GLY A 42 -23.29 4.91 -2.04
CA GLY A 42 -23.60 4.68 -3.45
C GLY A 42 -22.73 3.60 -4.10
N ALA A 43 -21.47 3.45 -3.67
CA ALA A 43 -20.62 2.34 -4.12
C ALA A 43 -21.08 1.00 -3.54
N LEU A 44 -21.55 0.96 -2.29
CA LEU A 44 -22.05 -0.26 -1.64
C LEU A 44 -23.38 -0.74 -2.22
N GLU A 45 -24.23 0.16 -2.73
CA GLU A 45 -25.45 -0.18 -3.48
C GLU A 45 -25.17 -1.03 -4.71
N LEU A 46 -23.97 -0.93 -5.29
CA LEU A 46 -23.53 -1.76 -6.41
C LEU A 46 -23.16 -3.18 -5.98
N GLN A 47 -23.22 -3.49 -4.68
CA GLN A 47 -22.97 -4.81 -4.11
C GLN A 47 -21.59 -5.42 -4.47
N PRO A 48 -20.47 -4.68 -4.34
CA PRO A 48 -19.16 -5.28 -4.52
C PRO A 48 -18.88 -6.33 -3.43
N ALA A 49 -17.97 -7.27 -3.73
CA ALA A 49 -17.43 -8.19 -2.73
C ALA A 49 -16.19 -7.62 -2.02
N HIS A 50 -15.56 -6.62 -2.64
CA HIS A 50 -14.33 -6.00 -2.22
C HIS A 50 -14.36 -4.49 -2.52
N VAL A 51 -13.84 -3.67 -1.62
CA VAL A 51 -13.70 -2.23 -1.81
C VAL A 51 -12.28 -1.84 -1.47
N SER A 52 -11.63 -1.14 -2.37
CA SER A 52 -10.38 -0.47 -2.06
C SER A 52 -10.66 1.02 -1.89
N HIS A 53 -10.38 1.53 -0.70
CA HIS A 53 -10.73 2.87 -0.27
C HIS A 53 -9.45 3.63 0.10
N TYR A 54 -9.07 4.60 -0.72
CA TYR A 54 -7.78 5.30 -0.62
C TYR A 54 -7.97 6.80 -0.43
N GLN A 55 -7.08 7.42 0.34
CA GLN A 55 -7.00 8.87 0.37
C GLN A 55 -6.44 9.36 -0.98
N LEU A 56 -7.01 10.44 -1.52
CA LEU A 56 -6.37 11.14 -2.64
C LEU A 56 -5.07 11.79 -2.17
N THR A 57 -3.93 11.33 -2.71
CA THR A 57 -2.62 11.99 -2.57
C THR A 57 -2.20 12.59 -3.90
N ILE A 58 -1.53 13.74 -3.86
CA ILE A 58 -1.01 14.40 -5.07
C ILE A 58 0.44 13.99 -5.29
N GLU A 59 0.64 13.08 -6.23
CA GLU A 59 1.97 12.61 -6.62
C GLU A 59 2.63 13.52 -7.66
N PRO A 60 3.96 13.73 -7.60
CA PRO A 60 4.71 14.43 -8.64
C PRO A 60 4.47 13.86 -10.04
N GLY A 61 4.48 14.73 -11.06
CA GLY A 61 4.31 14.32 -12.46
C GLY A 61 2.87 14.02 -12.88
N THR A 62 1.88 14.25 -12.02
CA THR A 62 0.46 14.12 -12.35
C THR A 62 -0.16 15.45 -12.79
N VAL A 63 -1.29 15.40 -13.50
CA VAL A 63 -2.09 16.59 -13.84
C VAL A 63 -2.54 17.32 -12.57
N PHE A 64 -2.84 16.58 -11.50
CA PHE A 64 -3.19 17.14 -10.20
C PHE A 64 -2.02 17.90 -9.56
N ALA A 65 -0.78 17.41 -9.67
CA ALA A 65 0.39 18.16 -9.20
C ALA A 65 0.62 19.47 -9.95
N ALA A 66 0.26 19.53 -11.23
CA ALA A 66 0.32 20.75 -12.03
C ALA A 66 -0.76 21.77 -11.62
N ARG A 67 -1.97 21.30 -11.25
CA ARG A 67 -3.10 22.17 -10.90
C ARG A 67 -3.17 22.55 -9.42
N ARG A 68 -2.67 21.69 -8.53
CA ARG A 68 -2.67 21.84 -7.07
C ARG A 68 -4.04 22.23 -6.49
N PRO A 69 -5.09 21.42 -6.71
CA PRO A 69 -6.38 21.73 -6.08
C PRO A 69 -6.25 21.70 -4.56
N PRO A 70 -7.04 22.51 -3.83
CA PRO A 70 -7.07 22.46 -2.38
C PRO A 70 -7.65 21.11 -1.94
N LEU A 71 -6.91 20.38 -1.12
CA LEU A 71 -7.37 19.15 -0.48
C LEU A 71 -7.86 19.46 0.94
N PRO A 72 -8.76 18.63 1.48
CA PRO A 72 -9.04 18.63 2.91
C PRO A 72 -7.75 18.49 3.72
N ASP A 73 -7.71 19.11 4.91
CA ASP A 73 -6.59 18.94 5.83
C ASP A 73 -6.55 17.53 6.43
N GLU A 74 -5.49 17.24 7.19
CA GLU A 74 -5.26 15.92 7.75
C GLU A 74 -6.36 15.50 8.74
N ASP A 75 -6.90 16.44 9.51
CA ASP A 75 -7.96 16.16 10.50
C ASP A 75 -9.28 15.82 9.80
N ALA A 76 -9.65 16.58 8.77
CA ALA A 76 -10.82 16.30 7.95
C ALA A 76 -10.70 14.96 7.21
N ALA A 77 -9.53 14.68 6.62
CA ALA A 77 -9.27 13.40 5.96
C ALA A 77 -9.34 12.22 6.95
N ALA A 78 -8.78 12.36 8.16
CA ALA A 78 -8.86 11.35 9.21
C ALA A 78 -10.32 11.10 9.65
N ALA A 79 -11.11 12.15 9.81
CA ALA A 79 -12.53 12.03 10.15
C ALA A 79 -13.33 11.31 9.05
N MET A 80 -13.03 11.57 7.77
CA MET A 80 -13.63 10.83 6.64
C MET A 80 -13.24 9.35 6.67
N LEU A 81 -11.96 9.05 6.89
CA LEU A 81 -11.47 7.68 6.95
C LEU A 81 -12.19 6.88 8.05
N ASP A 82 -12.27 7.45 9.26
CA ASP A 82 -12.90 6.78 10.40
C ASP A 82 -14.41 6.57 10.16
N ALA A 83 -15.12 7.56 9.61
CA ALA A 83 -16.54 7.45 9.29
C ALA A 83 -16.82 6.41 8.18
N CYS A 84 -16.00 6.39 7.11
CA CYS A 84 -16.14 5.43 6.03
C CYS A 84 -15.76 4.00 6.46
N ALA A 85 -14.73 3.85 7.29
CA ALA A 85 -14.33 2.56 7.84
C ALA A 85 -15.42 1.95 8.73
N ALA A 86 -16.10 2.77 9.54
CA ALA A 86 -17.25 2.34 10.33
C ALA A 86 -18.40 1.84 9.43
N LEU A 87 -18.76 2.61 8.40
CA LEU A 87 -19.82 2.23 7.44
C LEU A 87 -19.48 0.92 6.70
N LEU A 88 -18.24 0.73 6.26
CA LEU A 88 -17.78 -0.53 5.66
C LEU A 88 -17.92 -1.71 6.63
N GLY A 89 -17.57 -1.50 7.90
CA GLY A 89 -17.73 -2.49 8.97
C GLY A 89 -19.20 -2.90 9.18
N GLU A 90 -20.10 -1.91 9.27
CA GLU A 90 -21.56 -2.12 9.37
C GLU A 90 -22.12 -2.89 8.17
N ALA A 91 -21.57 -2.65 6.96
CA ALA A 91 -21.93 -3.37 5.74
C ALA A 91 -21.33 -4.80 5.63
N GLY A 92 -20.56 -5.23 6.63
CA GLY A 92 -19.97 -6.57 6.70
C GLY A 92 -18.63 -6.72 5.98
N PHE A 93 -17.92 -5.62 5.73
CA PHE A 93 -16.57 -5.65 5.18
C PHE A 93 -15.54 -5.57 6.31
N ALA A 94 -14.47 -6.36 6.19
CA ALA A 94 -13.31 -6.27 7.07
C ALA A 94 -12.12 -5.69 6.33
N GLN A 95 -11.50 -4.66 6.92
CA GLN A 95 -10.19 -4.19 6.48
C GLN A 95 -9.16 -5.29 6.71
N TYR A 96 -8.51 -5.76 5.65
CA TYR A 96 -7.46 -6.79 5.78
C TYR A 96 -6.06 -6.25 5.49
N GLU A 97 -5.96 -5.13 4.78
CA GLU A 97 -4.75 -4.32 4.60
C GLU A 97 -5.09 -2.82 4.59
N VAL A 98 -4.09 -1.94 4.57
CA VAL A 98 -4.20 -0.48 4.73
C VAL A 98 -5.40 0.13 4.00
N SER A 99 -5.58 -0.17 2.72
CA SER A 99 -6.59 0.44 1.86
C SER A 99 -7.73 -0.49 1.43
N ALA A 100 -7.68 -1.78 1.74
CA ALA A 100 -8.61 -2.76 1.16
C ALA A 100 -9.45 -3.47 2.21
N TYR A 101 -10.73 -3.54 1.85
CA TYR A 101 -11.83 -4.06 2.63
C TYR A 101 -12.51 -5.15 1.81
N ALA A 102 -12.83 -6.26 2.45
CA ALA A 102 -13.48 -7.36 1.76
C ALA A 102 -14.52 -8.02 2.65
N ARG A 103 -15.55 -8.60 2.02
CA ARG A 103 -16.42 -9.55 2.69
C ARG A 103 -15.60 -10.80 3.11
N PRO A 104 -16.06 -11.58 4.11
CA PRO A 104 -15.39 -12.80 4.52
C PRO A 104 -15.09 -13.74 3.34
N GLY A 105 -13.85 -14.20 3.23
CA GLY A 105 -13.41 -15.10 2.16
C GLY A 105 -13.23 -14.45 0.78
N ARG A 106 -13.38 -13.12 0.67
CA ARG A 106 -13.27 -12.36 -0.59
C ARG A 106 -12.02 -11.47 -0.66
N GLN A 107 -11.05 -11.69 0.22
CA GLN A 107 -9.78 -10.97 0.15
C GLN A 107 -9.05 -11.26 -1.16
N CYS A 108 -8.43 -10.23 -1.76
CA CYS A 108 -7.67 -10.41 -2.99
C CYS A 108 -6.44 -11.30 -2.75
N ARG A 109 -6.42 -12.47 -3.40
CA ARG A 109 -5.32 -13.44 -3.30
C ARG A 109 -3.99 -12.85 -3.77
N HIS A 110 -4.01 -12.04 -4.82
CA HIS A 110 -2.81 -11.39 -5.34
C HIS A 110 -2.25 -10.38 -4.33
N ASN A 111 -3.09 -9.49 -3.78
CA ASN A 111 -2.69 -8.55 -2.74
C ASN A 111 -2.10 -9.28 -1.53
N LEU A 112 -2.76 -10.34 -1.05
CA LEU A 112 -2.25 -11.14 0.05
C LEU A 112 -0.89 -11.79 -0.25
N ASN A 113 -0.68 -12.31 -1.46
CA ASN A 113 0.63 -12.84 -1.86
C ASN A 113 1.70 -11.74 -1.86
N TYR A 114 1.39 -10.60 -2.48
CA TYR A 114 2.28 -9.45 -2.56
C TYR A 114 2.68 -8.95 -1.15
N TRP A 115 1.70 -8.70 -0.28
CA TRP A 115 1.93 -8.19 1.08
C TRP A 115 2.60 -9.22 2.00
N ARG A 116 2.49 -10.52 1.71
CA ARG A 116 3.24 -11.58 2.41
C ARG A 116 4.65 -11.81 1.84
N PHE A 117 5.13 -10.88 1.03
CA PHE A 117 6.44 -10.94 0.38
C PHE A 117 6.61 -12.18 -0.50
N GLY A 118 5.51 -12.69 -1.07
CA GLY A 118 5.50 -13.80 -2.01
C GLY A 118 6.00 -13.41 -3.40
N ASP A 119 6.17 -14.42 -4.25
CA ASP A 119 6.66 -14.22 -5.61
C ASP A 119 5.51 -14.02 -6.59
N TYR A 120 5.75 -13.22 -7.63
CA TYR A 120 4.79 -12.92 -8.68
C TYR A 120 5.51 -12.42 -9.94
N LEU A 121 4.89 -12.68 -11.09
CA LEU A 121 5.38 -12.25 -12.39
C LEU A 121 4.75 -10.92 -12.79
N GLY A 122 5.59 -10.01 -13.30
CA GLY A 122 5.15 -8.76 -13.91
C GLY A 122 4.95 -8.90 -15.42
N VAL A 123 3.70 -8.92 -15.87
CA VAL A 123 3.33 -9.04 -17.28
C VAL A 123 2.60 -7.77 -17.73
N GLY A 124 2.99 -7.23 -18.88
CA GLY A 124 2.46 -5.99 -19.44
C GLY A 124 3.40 -4.79 -19.27
N ALA A 125 3.09 -3.71 -19.99
CA ALA A 125 3.89 -2.48 -19.95
C ALA A 125 3.93 -1.90 -18.53
N GLY A 126 5.14 -1.61 -18.04
CA GLY A 126 5.38 -1.05 -16.71
C GLY A 126 5.20 -2.03 -15.54
N ALA A 127 4.91 -3.30 -15.81
CA ALA A 127 4.72 -4.29 -14.77
C ALA A 127 6.02 -4.60 -14.01
N HIS A 128 5.89 -4.84 -12.72
CA HIS A 128 6.97 -5.26 -11.84
C HIS A 128 6.77 -6.71 -11.41
N GLY A 129 7.85 -7.41 -11.10
CA GLY A 129 7.84 -8.76 -10.53
C GLY A 129 8.79 -8.90 -9.36
N LYS A 130 8.58 -9.96 -8.57
CA LYS A 130 9.48 -10.41 -7.50
C LYS A 130 9.61 -11.92 -7.60
N LEU A 131 10.85 -12.40 -7.69
CA LEU A 131 11.17 -13.81 -7.75
C LEU A 131 12.23 -14.15 -6.71
N THR A 132 12.02 -15.26 -6.00
CA THR A 132 12.98 -15.80 -5.04
C THR A 132 13.66 -17.01 -5.66
N PHE A 133 14.99 -17.08 -5.57
CA PHE A 133 15.83 -18.17 -6.03
C PHE A 133 16.56 -18.80 -4.83
N PRO A 134 15.92 -19.76 -4.11
CA PRO A 134 16.43 -20.28 -2.85
C PRO A 134 17.83 -20.90 -2.94
N HIS A 135 18.11 -21.64 -4.02
CA HIS A 135 19.43 -22.28 -4.22
C HIS A 135 20.56 -21.27 -4.43
N ALA A 136 20.25 -20.08 -4.91
CA ALA A 136 21.20 -18.99 -5.09
C ALA A 136 21.17 -18.00 -3.90
N GLY A 137 20.31 -18.21 -2.91
CA GLY A 137 20.09 -17.26 -1.80
C GLY A 137 19.68 -15.87 -2.27
N GLN A 138 19.00 -15.76 -3.43
CA GLN A 138 18.80 -14.47 -4.10
C GLN A 138 17.32 -14.12 -4.27
N ILE A 139 16.99 -12.84 -4.09
CA ILE A 139 15.70 -12.27 -4.46
C ILE A 139 15.93 -11.27 -5.59
N VAL A 140 15.10 -11.33 -6.62
CA VAL A 140 15.22 -10.51 -7.83
C VAL A 140 13.93 -9.75 -8.08
N ARG A 141 14.07 -8.44 -8.32
CA ARG A 141 13.01 -7.60 -8.87
C ARG A 141 13.11 -7.57 -10.38
N THR A 142 11.97 -7.66 -11.06
CA THR A 142 11.89 -7.53 -12.51
C THR A 142 11.10 -6.30 -12.88
N LEU A 143 11.45 -5.65 -13.99
CA LEU A 143 10.76 -4.46 -14.49
C LEU A 143 10.53 -4.58 -16.00
N GLN A 144 9.29 -4.35 -16.42
CA GLN A 144 8.92 -4.20 -17.82
C GLN A 144 9.01 -2.72 -18.25
N PRO A 145 9.35 -2.42 -19.52
CA PRO A 145 9.31 -1.05 -20.03
C PRO A 145 7.93 -0.41 -19.82
N ARG A 146 7.91 0.83 -19.28
CA ARG A 146 6.67 1.56 -18.97
C ARG A 146 5.84 1.93 -20.20
N GLU A 147 6.50 2.31 -21.28
CA GLU A 147 5.83 2.75 -22.50
C GLU A 147 5.33 1.55 -23.32
N PRO A 148 4.04 1.48 -23.70
CA PRO A 148 3.49 0.33 -24.44
C PRO A 148 4.24 -0.01 -25.73
N ARG A 149 4.70 0.99 -26.49
CA ARG A 149 5.48 0.77 -27.72
C ARG A 149 6.84 0.13 -27.42
N ARG A 150 7.53 0.58 -26.37
CA ARG A 150 8.82 0.01 -25.94
C ARG A 150 8.64 -1.40 -25.38
N TYR A 151 7.56 -1.64 -24.64
CA TYR A 151 7.21 -2.97 -24.14
C TYR A 151 6.99 -3.96 -25.30
N LEU A 152 6.18 -3.60 -26.29
CA LEU A 152 5.96 -4.46 -27.47
C LEU A 152 7.25 -4.71 -28.26
N ALA A 153 8.09 -3.70 -28.42
CA ALA A 153 9.39 -3.82 -29.08
C ALA A 153 10.40 -4.67 -28.29
N SER A 154 10.22 -4.81 -26.96
CA SER A 154 11.06 -5.65 -26.10
C SER A 154 10.67 -7.14 -26.11
N SER A 155 9.70 -7.54 -26.93
CA SER A 155 9.31 -8.95 -27.06
C SER A 155 10.50 -9.80 -27.51
N GLY A 156 10.87 -10.79 -26.68
CA GLY A 156 12.03 -11.66 -26.90
C GLY A 156 13.37 -11.14 -26.37
N ALA A 157 13.42 -9.90 -25.85
CA ALA A 157 14.59 -9.39 -25.15
C ALA A 157 14.71 -10.00 -23.74
N GLU A 158 15.92 -9.98 -23.19
CA GLU A 158 16.13 -10.42 -21.81
C GLU A 158 15.42 -9.48 -20.83
N LEU A 159 14.75 -10.06 -19.84
CA LEU A 159 14.03 -9.33 -18.81
C LEU A 159 15.01 -8.55 -17.92
N VAL A 160 14.76 -7.26 -17.74
CA VAL A 160 15.54 -6.44 -16.80
C VAL A 160 15.32 -6.95 -15.38
N ARG A 161 16.43 -7.29 -14.72
CA ARG A 161 16.49 -7.90 -13.39
C ARG A 161 17.42 -7.10 -12.49
N ARG A 162 17.01 -6.92 -11.23
CA ARG A 162 17.84 -6.36 -10.16
C ARG A 162 17.84 -7.34 -8.99
N ALA A 163 19.01 -7.84 -8.62
CA ALA A 163 19.18 -8.54 -7.36
C ALA A 163 18.94 -7.56 -6.20
N VAL A 164 18.11 -7.94 -5.23
CA VAL A 164 17.87 -7.15 -4.02
C VAL A 164 19.01 -7.43 -3.05
N PRO A 165 19.80 -6.42 -2.64
CA PRO A 165 20.84 -6.60 -1.63
C PRO A 165 20.24 -7.05 -0.29
N GLU A 166 20.96 -7.88 0.45
CA GLU A 166 20.51 -8.34 1.77
C GLU A 166 20.19 -7.20 2.73
N SER A 167 20.93 -6.09 2.65
CA SER A 167 20.70 -4.89 3.45
C SER A 167 19.35 -4.22 3.18
N GLU A 168 18.75 -4.41 2.00
CA GLU A 168 17.44 -3.85 1.64
C GLU A 168 16.27 -4.76 2.04
N LEU A 169 16.53 -6.06 2.27
CA LEU A 169 15.48 -7.06 2.53
C LEU A 169 14.66 -6.78 3.80
N PRO A 170 15.23 -6.32 4.94
CA PRO A 170 14.45 -5.90 6.10
C PRO A 170 13.40 -4.85 5.75
N PHE A 171 13.81 -3.78 5.07
CA PHE A 171 12.92 -2.71 4.65
C PHE A 171 11.87 -3.22 3.65
N GLU A 172 12.30 -3.89 2.58
CA GLU A 172 11.40 -4.40 1.56
C GLU A 172 10.36 -5.36 2.14
N PHE A 173 10.75 -6.25 3.05
CA PHE A 173 9.81 -7.15 3.71
C PHE A 173 8.78 -6.38 4.55
N MET A 174 9.22 -5.45 5.40
CA MET A 174 8.32 -4.72 6.31
C MET A 174 7.38 -3.79 5.56
N LEU A 175 7.85 -3.18 4.49
CA LEU A 175 7.08 -2.35 3.56
C LEU A 175 5.89 -3.08 2.94
N ASN A 176 5.97 -4.41 2.86
CA ASN A 176 4.89 -5.27 2.42
C ASN A 176 4.09 -5.82 3.61
N ALA A 177 4.76 -6.46 4.57
CA ALA A 177 4.12 -7.22 5.63
C ALA A 177 3.33 -6.36 6.61
N LEU A 178 3.83 -5.16 6.93
CA LEU A 178 3.17 -4.24 7.87
C LEU A 178 1.92 -3.56 7.28
N ARG A 179 1.67 -3.70 5.98
CA ARG A 179 0.40 -3.27 5.38
C ARG A 179 -0.77 -4.13 5.81
N LEU A 180 -0.53 -5.40 6.14
CA LEU A 180 -1.59 -6.31 6.57
C LEU A 180 -2.04 -5.93 7.98
N LYS A 181 -3.34 -5.71 8.16
CA LYS A 181 -3.93 -5.46 9.49
C LYS A 181 -3.70 -6.62 10.45
N GLY A 182 -3.72 -7.85 9.90
CA GLY A 182 -3.39 -9.07 10.63
C GLY A 182 -1.89 -9.29 10.85
N GLY A 183 -1.03 -8.43 10.28
CA GLY A 183 0.42 -8.54 10.33
C GLY A 183 0.98 -9.79 9.65
N PHE A 184 2.08 -10.29 10.20
CA PHE A 184 2.82 -11.44 9.69
C PHE A 184 3.30 -12.38 10.81
N ASP A 185 3.43 -13.66 10.49
CA ASP A 185 4.06 -14.63 11.39
C ASP A 185 5.58 -14.44 11.38
N ALA A 186 6.23 -14.48 12.55
CA ALA A 186 7.68 -14.20 12.66
C ALA A 186 8.53 -15.15 11.81
N ALA A 187 8.10 -16.40 11.65
CA ALA A 187 8.75 -17.38 10.78
C ALA A 187 8.70 -17.02 9.29
N LEU A 188 7.77 -16.15 8.88
CA LEU A 188 7.65 -15.71 7.49
C LEU A 188 8.86 -14.87 7.06
N PHE A 189 9.47 -14.10 7.97
CA PHE A 189 10.64 -13.29 7.65
C PHE A 189 11.80 -14.15 7.13
N PRO A 190 12.40 -15.07 7.92
CA PRO A 190 13.50 -15.91 7.43
C PRO A 190 13.09 -16.76 6.24
N ALA A 191 11.85 -17.27 6.20
CA ALA A 191 11.36 -18.07 5.09
C ALA A 191 11.26 -17.29 3.76
N ARG A 192 11.07 -15.97 3.80
CA ARG A 192 10.88 -15.13 2.60
C ARG A 192 12.10 -14.29 2.23
N THR A 193 13.02 -14.06 3.16
CA THR A 193 14.22 -13.25 2.94
C THR A 193 15.51 -14.08 2.98
N GLY A 194 15.51 -15.25 3.61
CA GLY A 194 16.72 -16.00 3.92
C GLY A 194 17.53 -15.45 5.10
N LEU A 195 17.11 -14.32 5.69
CA LEU A 195 17.82 -13.66 6.78
C LEU A 195 17.31 -14.12 8.15
N ASP A 196 18.21 -14.20 9.14
CA ASP A 196 17.82 -14.48 10.52
C ASP A 196 16.98 -13.35 11.13
N TRP A 197 16.08 -13.69 12.06
CA TRP A 197 15.24 -12.72 12.79
C TRP A 197 16.05 -11.59 13.43
N GLN A 198 17.31 -11.84 13.82
CA GLN A 198 18.17 -10.85 14.43
C GLN A 198 18.42 -9.62 13.54
N ALA A 199 18.27 -9.74 12.22
CA ALA A 199 18.35 -8.62 11.28
C ALA A 199 17.25 -7.57 11.51
N ILE A 200 16.13 -7.93 12.15
CA ILE A 200 14.98 -7.05 12.42
C ILE A 200 14.61 -6.95 13.89
N ALA A 201 15.27 -7.70 14.79
CA ALA A 201 14.90 -7.76 16.20
C ALA A 201 14.90 -6.39 16.88
N SER A 202 15.96 -5.60 16.71
CA SER A 202 16.08 -4.29 17.36
C SER A 202 15.03 -3.27 16.89
N PRO A 203 14.79 -3.07 15.57
CA PRO A 203 13.65 -2.29 15.08
C PRO A 203 12.28 -2.77 15.62
N ILE A 204 12.04 -4.09 15.62
CA ILE A 204 10.78 -4.65 16.13
C ILE A 204 10.61 -4.33 17.62
N ASP A 205 11.64 -4.49 18.43
CA ASP A 205 11.59 -4.21 19.87
C ASP A 205 11.31 -2.72 20.16
N ARG A 206 11.86 -1.81 19.34
CA ARG A 206 11.53 -0.37 19.44
C ARG A 206 10.04 -0.11 19.15
N LEU A 207 9.49 -0.72 18.11
CA LEU A 207 8.08 -0.58 17.76
C LEU A 207 7.13 -1.21 18.78
N LEU A 208 7.53 -2.34 19.40
CA LEU A 208 6.80 -2.94 20.52
C LEU A 208 6.80 -2.01 21.74
N ARG A 209 7.94 -1.44 22.11
CA ARG A 209 8.03 -0.47 23.22
C ARG A 209 7.22 0.79 22.99
N ARG A 210 7.14 1.26 21.74
CA ARG A 210 6.31 2.41 21.33
C ARG A 210 4.81 2.07 21.21
N GLY A 211 4.41 0.82 21.41
CA GLY A 211 3.01 0.38 21.26
C GLY A 211 2.49 0.37 19.82
N MET A 212 3.38 0.48 18.83
CA MET A 212 3.03 0.48 17.40
C MET A 212 2.84 -0.94 16.85
N LEU A 213 3.49 -1.93 17.46
CA LEU A 213 3.30 -3.35 17.17
C LEU A 213 2.79 -4.09 18.39
N TRP A 214 2.11 -5.20 18.12
CA TRP A 214 1.77 -6.23 19.10
C TRP A 214 2.36 -7.56 18.65
N ARG A 215 2.92 -8.34 19.59
CA ARG A 215 3.43 -9.69 19.34
C ARG A 215 2.68 -10.71 20.19
N THR A 216 2.08 -11.71 19.57
CA THR A 216 1.34 -12.78 20.26
C THR A 216 1.48 -14.09 19.49
N ALA A 217 1.79 -15.19 20.18
CA ALA A 217 1.92 -16.52 19.57
C ALA A 217 2.80 -16.56 18.30
N GLY A 218 3.93 -15.83 18.32
CA GLY A 218 4.84 -15.76 17.18
C GLY A 218 4.40 -14.85 16.04
N ARG A 219 3.25 -14.17 16.13
CA ARG A 219 2.77 -13.21 15.12
C ARG A 219 3.04 -11.78 15.56
N CYS A 220 3.54 -10.95 14.64
CA CYS A 220 3.68 -9.51 14.80
C CYS A 220 2.58 -8.80 14.01
N ARG A 221 1.77 -7.96 14.66
CA ARG A 221 0.70 -7.20 14.03
C ARG A 221 0.79 -5.70 14.36
N PRO A 222 0.49 -4.80 13.42
CA PRO A 222 0.29 -3.40 13.74
C PRO A 222 -0.81 -3.23 14.79
N SER A 223 -0.59 -2.34 15.76
CA SER A 223 -1.69 -1.79 16.56
C SER A 223 -2.54 -0.86 15.68
N ALA A 224 -3.69 -0.40 16.19
CA ALA A 224 -4.49 0.60 15.46
C ALA A 224 -3.66 1.88 15.18
N GLN A 225 -2.85 2.30 16.15
CA GLN A 225 -1.92 3.41 16.00
C GLN A 225 -0.82 3.08 14.99
N GLY A 226 -0.19 1.90 15.09
CA GLY A 226 0.84 1.49 14.13
C GLY A 226 0.34 1.47 12.69
N LEU A 227 -0.86 0.98 12.45
CA LEU A 227 -1.46 0.97 11.11
C LEU A 227 -1.72 2.39 10.58
N ARG A 228 -2.17 3.31 11.45
CA ARG A 228 -2.38 4.73 11.11
C ARG A 228 -1.07 5.43 10.78
N PHE A 229 0.01 5.11 11.48
CA PHE A 229 1.35 5.68 11.31
C PHE A 229 2.33 4.69 10.66
N LEU A 230 1.86 3.94 9.65
CA LEU A 230 2.65 2.89 9.01
C LEU A 230 4.01 3.40 8.49
N ASN A 231 4.03 4.58 7.87
CA ASN A 231 5.27 5.15 7.34
C ASN A 231 6.32 5.37 8.43
N GLU A 232 5.93 5.81 9.63
CA GLU A 232 6.86 5.96 10.75
C GLU A 232 7.43 4.61 11.21
N MET A 233 6.62 3.55 11.18
CA MET A 233 7.12 2.21 11.50
C MET A 233 8.18 1.76 10.50
N LEU A 234 8.00 2.11 9.22
CA LEU A 234 8.89 1.70 8.13
C LEU A 234 10.25 2.40 8.18
N LEU A 235 10.32 3.62 8.74
CA LEU A 235 11.59 4.34 8.91
C LEU A 235 12.60 3.56 9.77
N GLU A 236 12.13 2.75 10.71
CA GLU A 236 12.99 1.92 11.58
C GLU A 236 13.79 0.84 10.84
N PHE A 237 13.41 0.55 9.59
CA PHE A 237 14.00 -0.50 8.76
C PHE A 237 14.80 0.06 7.58
N ILE A 238 14.84 1.38 7.38
CA ILE A 238 15.63 1.99 6.30
C ILE A 238 17.13 1.77 6.58
N PRO A 239 17.92 1.26 5.61
CA PRO A 239 19.35 1.06 5.79
C PRO A 239 20.09 2.38 6.05
N GLU A 240 21.01 2.41 7.03
CA GLU A 240 21.81 3.61 7.38
C GLU A 240 22.69 4.13 6.24
N THR A 241 23.05 3.27 5.28
CA THR A 241 23.91 3.57 4.12
C THR A 241 23.15 3.76 2.81
N ALA A 242 21.83 3.88 2.83
CA ALA A 242 21.09 4.15 1.60
C ALA A 242 21.35 5.60 1.15
N GLU A 243 22.21 5.79 0.13
CA GLU A 243 21.75 6.63 -0.98
C GLU A 243 20.36 6.11 -1.32
N LEU A 244 19.35 6.98 -1.19
CA LEU A 244 17.98 6.63 -1.51
C LEU A 244 18.02 5.90 -2.85
N PRO A 245 17.52 4.65 -2.94
CA PRO A 245 17.47 4.00 -4.22
C PRO A 245 16.73 4.94 -5.17
N GLY A 246 17.33 5.22 -6.34
CA GLY A 246 16.59 5.79 -7.46
C GLY A 246 15.25 5.07 -7.57
N PRO A 247 14.18 5.78 -7.98
CA PRO A 247 12.80 5.52 -7.62
C PRO A 247 12.50 4.05 -7.36
N SER A 248 12.36 3.70 -6.07
CA SER A 248 11.76 2.45 -5.63
C SER A 248 10.47 2.22 -6.43
N ALA A 249 10.11 0.95 -6.68
CA ALA A 249 8.81 0.61 -7.28
C ALA A 249 7.60 1.11 -6.45
N LEU A 250 7.85 1.66 -5.26
CA LEU A 250 6.88 2.34 -4.40
C LEU A 250 6.96 3.87 -4.45
N SER A 251 7.78 4.42 -5.35
CA SER A 251 7.93 5.84 -5.63
C SER A 251 7.79 6.07 -7.13
N THR A 252 6.61 6.48 -7.58
CA THR A 252 6.44 7.14 -8.88
C THR A 252 7.02 8.55 -8.81
N ALA A 253 8.35 8.67 -8.74
CA ALA A 253 9.04 9.94 -8.89
C ALA A 253 10.02 9.81 -10.06
N ALA A 254 9.72 10.51 -11.15
CA ALA A 254 10.66 10.72 -12.24
C ALA A 254 11.74 11.71 -11.78
N SER A 255 12.98 11.39 -12.17
CA SER A 255 14.22 12.15 -11.94
C SER A 255 14.17 13.61 -12.38
N GLY A 256 14.71 14.52 -11.55
CA GLY A 256 15.00 15.91 -11.89
C GLY A 256 15.61 16.72 -10.74
N GLU A 257 16.94 16.85 -10.76
CA GLU A 257 17.87 17.87 -10.18
C GLU A 257 17.78 18.33 -8.69
N PRO A 258 18.94 18.63 -8.05
CA PRO A 258 19.06 18.73 -6.60
C PRO A 258 18.94 20.17 -6.09
N GLY A 259 18.16 20.32 -5.02
CA GLY A 259 18.23 21.50 -4.16
C GLY A 259 16.90 22.22 -4.00
N LEU A 260 16.08 21.78 -3.05
CA LEU A 260 15.38 22.67 -2.13
C LEU A 260 14.75 21.85 -0.97
N ARG A 261 15.34 22.03 0.21
CA ARG A 261 14.81 21.84 1.59
C ARG A 261 13.83 20.68 1.86
N ARG A 262 14.32 19.74 2.70
CA ARG A 262 13.57 18.72 3.45
C ARG A 262 12.26 19.28 4.03
N ARG A 263 11.13 18.73 3.60
CA ARG A 263 9.82 18.86 4.26
C ARG A 263 9.19 17.47 4.39
N PRO A 264 8.47 17.19 5.49
CA PRO A 264 7.83 15.90 5.73
C PRO A 264 6.72 15.67 4.70
N LEU A 265 6.54 14.41 4.29
CA LEU A 265 5.48 14.01 3.36
C LEU A 265 4.14 13.68 4.03
N PHE A 266 4.05 13.72 5.37
CA PHE A 266 2.81 13.71 6.16
C PHE A 266 3.24 13.97 7.61
N THR A 267 2.74 15.04 8.25
CA THR A 267 2.85 15.23 9.71
C THR A 267 1.77 16.19 10.19
N GLY A 268 0.92 15.68 11.06
CA GLY A 268 0.12 16.45 11.99
C GLY A 268 -0.12 15.60 13.22
N SER A 269 0.05 16.09 14.44
CA SER A 269 0.78 17.24 14.95
C SER A 269 0.99 16.99 16.46
N GLY A 270 1.90 17.69 17.12
CA GLY A 270 2.05 17.55 18.57
C GLY A 270 3.00 18.55 19.21
N SER A 271 2.48 19.69 19.63
CA SER A 271 2.87 20.31 20.90
C SER A 271 1.81 21.30 21.35
N ALA A 272 1.06 20.89 22.37
CA ALA A 272 0.36 21.78 23.28
C ALA A 272 1.10 21.72 24.63
N ILE A 273 1.74 22.82 25.02
CA ILE A 273 2.17 23.23 26.36
C ILE A 273 2.24 24.77 26.20
N GLY A 274 1.58 25.67 26.93
CA GLY A 274 1.05 25.74 28.28
C GLY A 274 0.97 27.25 28.59
N GLU A 275 -0.09 27.69 29.28
CA GLU A 275 -0.52 29.07 29.59
C GLU A 275 -1.08 29.94 28.46
#